data_AF-A0AAD6XY16-F1
#
_entry.id   AF-A0AAD6XY16-F1
#
_cell.length_a   1.000
_cell.length_b   1.000
_cell.length_c   1.000
_cell.angle_alpha   90.00
_cell.angle_beta   90.00
_cell.angle_gamma   90.00
#
_symmetry.space_group_name_H-M   'P 1'
#
loop_
_entity.id
_entity.type
_entity.pdbx_description
1 polymer ?
#
loop_
_entity_poly.entity_id
_entity_poly.type
_entity_poly.pdbx_seq_one_letter_code
_entity_poly.pdbx_strand_id
1 'polypeptide(L)'
;MSVSTPLLDTDADAPPDAWGAPSKAAPVRSRSVALKCKDRVPLIACAISVLALLLNLVLHPPFLARPSLAADKVPLRYPDPYPGLVHAVLPASFPLPAPITNFPLLMAHVNASAPAQVYLEHRNWIGSFGTIYGGETTFVVGNGASTLTQFRTVDWGMETCVLTLALNSSVSTSPPLLDVWTLDSDAPLNVSTLSWDTRPGRKALLGPLKLANTADGRRRDYSVADSLVGAPTPPPAEEGRPRLESPSFPCPVRALFTFEVVCAGGPCAVELLQTNRDTELGFYLVQHASRALGTHPE
;
A
#
# COMPACT_ATOMS: atom_id res chain seq x y z
N MET A 1 31.09 4.49 -25.46
CA MET A 1 30.29 3.30 -25.83
C MET A 1 28.89 3.79 -26.14
N SER A 2 28.53 3.80 -27.42
CA SER A 2 27.26 4.34 -27.94
C SER A 2 26.24 3.22 -27.95
N VAL A 3 25.11 3.40 -27.26
CA VAL A 3 23.98 2.46 -27.29
C VAL A 3 22.87 3.11 -28.08
N SER A 4 22.68 2.64 -29.30
CA SER A 4 21.58 3.00 -30.18
C SER A 4 20.38 2.12 -29.85
N THR A 5 19.23 2.73 -29.53
CA THR A 5 17.94 2.05 -29.47
C THR A 5 17.25 2.07 -30.84
N PRO A 6 16.55 1.00 -31.23
CA PRO A 6 15.82 0.99 -32.50
C PRO A 6 14.49 1.74 -32.39
N LEU A 7 14.25 2.53 -33.43
CA LEU A 7 13.01 3.23 -33.77
C LEU A 7 11.87 2.21 -34.01
N LEU A 8 10.67 2.52 -33.51
CA LEU A 8 9.44 1.84 -33.89
C LEU A 8 9.05 2.29 -35.30
N ASP A 9 8.92 1.33 -36.21
CA ASP A 9 8.38 1.53 -37.56
C ASP A 9 6.91 1.95 -37.52
N THR A 10 6.62 3.01 -38.27
CA THR A 10 5.30 3.47 -38.66
C THR A 10 4.87 2.74 -39.92
N ASP A 11 3.93 1.79 -39.81
CA ASP A 11 3.13 1.30 -40.95
C ASP A 11 1.88 2.20 -41.04
N ALA A 12 1.83 3.14 -41.99
CA ALA A 12 1.62 2.96 -43.44
C ALA A 12 0.13 2.73 -43.78
N ASP A 13 -0.40 3.76 -44.43
CA ASP A 13 -1.76 3.96 -44.90
C ASP A 13 -2.30 2.79 -45.76
N ALA A 14 -3.51 2.33 -45.45
CA ALA A 14 -4.30 1.51 -46.36
C ALA A 14 -5.36 2.39 -47.07
N PRO A 15 -5.43 2.37 -48.42
CA PRO A 15 -6.32 3.22 -49.20
C PRO A 15 -7.78 2.74 -49.17
N PRO A 16 -8.77 3.66 -49.29
CA PRO A 16 -10.18 3.34 -49.13
C PRO A 16 -10.90 3.19 -50.49
N ASP A 17 -10.61 2.17 -51.30
CA ASP A 17 -11.31 2.01 -52.59
C ASP A 17 -11.54 0.54 -52.98
N ALA A 18 -12.70 -0.01 -52.59
CA ALA A 18 -13.26 -1.21 -53.23
C ALA A 18 -14.78 -1.21 -53.16
N TRP A 19 -15.40 -0.21 -53.81
CA TRP A 19 -16.82 -0.25 -54.15
C TRP A 19 -17.06 -1.31 -55.22
N GLY A 20 -17.46 -2.50 -54.78
CA GLY A 20 -17.93 -3.57 -55.66
C GLY A 20 -19.16 -3.12 -56.46
N ALA A 21 -19.07 -3.28 -57.78
CA ALA A 21 -20.15 -2.99 -58.71
C ALA A 21 -21.40 -3.87 -58.43
N PRO A 22 -22.63 -3.32 -58.56
CA PRO A 22 -23.84 -4.11 -58.43
C PRO A 22 -24.01 -5.05 -59.63
N SER A 23 -24.08 -6.35 -59.37
CA SER A 23 -24.47 -7.33 -60.38
C SER A 23 -25.95 -7.15 -60.73
N LYS A 24 -26.23 -7.06 -62.03
CA LYS A 24 -27.60 -6.96 -62.58
C LYS A 24 -28.33 -8.28 -62.31
N ALA A 25 -29.15 -8.32 -61.27
CA ALA A 25 -30.09 -9.40 -61.04
C ALA A 25 -31.29 -9.30 -62.01
N ALA A 26 -31.58 -10.42 -62.67
CA ALA A 26 -32.69 -10.58 -63.61
C ALA A 26 -34.06 -10.31 -62.96
N PRO A 27 -35.10 -9.91 -63.73
CA PRO A 27 -36.43 -9.67 -63.20
C PRO A 27 -37.07 -11.00 -62.78
N VAL A 28 -37.07 -11.27 -61.47
CA VAL A 28 -37.80 -12.40 -60.88
C VAL A 28 -39.29 -12.07 -60.91
N ARG A 29 -40.01 -12.88 -61.68
CA ARG A 29 -41.43 -12.84 -61.95
C ARG A 29 -42.21 -12.98 -60.63
N SER A 30 -42.80 -11.87 -60.16
CA SER A 30 -43.75 -11.83 -59.05
C SER A 30 -44.93 -12.76 -59.36
N ARG A 31 -44.98 -13.90 -58.67
CA ARG A 31 -46.21 -14.68 -58.48
C ARG A 31 -46.79 -14.25 -57.15
N SER A 32 -47.86 -13.46 -57.22
CA SER A 32 -48.77 -13.20 -56.11
C SER A 32 -49.41 -14.51 -55.67
N VAL A 33 -48.77 -15.18 -54.71
CA VAL A 33 -49.40 -16.28 -53.98
C VAL A 33 -50.33 -15.64 -52.96
N ALA A 34 -51.63 -15.74 -53.26
CA ALA A 34 -52.68 -15.41 -52.32
C ALA A 34 -52.53 -16.27 -51.06
N LEU A 35 -52.04 -15.66 -49.98
CA LEU A 35 -52.03 -16.24 -48.65
C LEU A 35 -53.46 -16.28 -48.11
N LYS A 36 -54.15 -17.37 -48.45
CA LYS A 36 -55.43 -17.76 -47.85
C LYS A 36 -55.15 -18.66 -46.65
N CYS A 37 -55.48 -18.13 -45.47
CA CYS A 37 -55.94 -18.86 -44.29
C CYS A 37 -55.08 -20.04 -43.81
N LYS A 38 -53.75 -19.87 -43.77
CA LYS A 38 -52.84 -20.78 -43.01
C LYS A 38 -51.69 -20.04 -42.29
N ASP A 39 -51.86 -18.73 -42.05
CA ASP A 39 -50.82 -17.83 -41.51
C ASP A 39 -50.94 -17.51 -40.04
N ARG A 40 -51.81 -18.20 -39.31
CA ARG A 40 -51.94 -17.97 -37.86
C ARG A 40 -50.95 -18.78 -37.04
N VAL A 41 -50.38 -19.85 -37.60
CA VAL A 41 -49.37 -20.67 -36.93
C VAL A 41 -48.13 -19.85 -36.53
N PRO A 42 -47.51 -19.02 -37.40
CA PRO A 42 -46.35 -18.21 -36.99
C PRO A 42 -46.70 -17.13 -35.96
N LEU A 43 -47.91 -16.55 -36.04
CA LEU A 43 -48.40 -15.56 -35.07
C LEU A 43 -48.58 -16.20 -33.67
N ILE A 44 -49.14 -17.40 -33.62
CA ILE A 44 -49.33 -18.14 -32.37
C ILE A 44 -47.97 -18.55 -31.79
N ALA A 45 -47.04 -19.04 -32.61
CA ALA A 45 -45.70 -19.39 -32.15
C ALA A 45 -44.94 -18.18 -31.58
N CYS A 46 -45.07 -17.01 -32.20
CA CYS A 46 -44.48 -15.76 -31.72
C CYS A 46 -45.12 -15.29 -30.40
N ALA A 47 -46.44 -15.42 -30.25
CA ALA A 47 -47.13 -15.09 -29.01
C ALA A 47 -46.68 -16.02 -27.86
N ILE A 48 -46.51 -17.32 -28.13
CA ILE A 48 -46.05 -18.30 -27.13
C ILE A 48 -44.60 -18.01 -26.72
N SER A 49 -43.71 -17.69 -27.66
CA SER A 49 -42.31 -17.41 -27.33
C SER A 49 -42.14 -16.12 -26.51
N VAL A 50 -42.90 -15.06 -26.82
CA VAL A 50 -42.91 -13.82 -26.03
C VAL A 50 -43.46 -14.08 -24.63
N LEU A 51 -44.55 -14.84 -24.52
CA LEU A 51 -45.12 -15.19 -23.21
C LEU A 51 -44.16 -16.04 -22.38
N ALA A 52 -43.47 -17.01 -22.99
CA ALA A 52 -42.46 -17.81 -22.32
C ALA A 52 -41.26 -16.95 -21.87
N LEU A 53 -40.82 -15.97 -22.66
CA LEU A 53 -39.76 -15.04 -22.28
C LEU A 53 -40.18 -14.18 -21.08
N LEU A 54 -41.39 -13.62 -21.11
CA LEU A 54 -41.95 -12.82 -20.00
C LEU A 54 -42.11 -13.67 -18.74
N LEU A 55 -42.58 -14.91 -18.88
CA LEU A 55 -42.72 -15.84 -17.77
C LEU A 55 -41.37 -16.20 -17.16
N ASN A 56 -40.34 -16.41 -17.99
CA ASN A 56 -38.97 -16.62 -17.51
C ASN A 56 -38.40 -15.37 -16.81
N LEU A 57 -38.67 -14.16 -17.31
CA LEU A 57 -38.28 -12.91 -16.67
C LEU A 57 -38.95 -12.69 -15.31
N VAL A 58 -40.20 -13.15 -15.15
CA VAL A 58 -40.96 -13.05 -13.89
C VAL A 58 -40.56 -14.15 -12.90
N LEU A 59 -40.40 -15.40 -13.37
CA LEU A 59 -40.07 -16.55 -12.51
C LEU A 59 -38.59 -16.60 -12.12
N HIS A 60 -37.71 -16.11 -12.98
CA HIS A 60 -36.29 -15.98 -12.74
C HIS A 60 -35.90 -14.56 -13.05
N PRO A 61 -36.11 -13.57 -12.17
CA PRO A 61 -35.64 -12.21 -12.42
C PRO A 61 -34.10 -12.21 -12.48
N PRO A 62 -33.47 -12.26 -13.67
CA PRO A 62 -32.03 -12.28 -13.71
C PRO A 62 -31.60 -10.81 -13.89
N PHE A 63 -30.49 -10.40 -13.28
CA PHE A 63 -29.86 -9.09 -13.50
C PHE A 63 -30.34 -7.82 -12.79
N LEU A 64 -31.50 -7.72 -12.13
CA LEU A 64 -31.79 -6.56 -11.26
C LEU A 64 -31.59 -6.83 -9.77
N ALA A 65 -31.79 -8.07 -9.35
CA ALA A 65 -31.09 -8.55 -8.17
C ALA A 65 -29.64 -8.79 -8.60
N ARG A 66 -28.81 -7.74 -8.54
CA ARG A 66 -27.41 -8.00 -8.18
C ARG A 66 -27.53 -8.93 -6.98
N PRO A 67 -26.93 -10.13 -6.96
CA PRO A 67 -26.57 -10.67 -5.68
C PRO A 67 -25.76 -9.54 -5.07
N SER A 68 -26.39 -8.81 -4.15
CA SER A 68 -25.67 -8.32 -3.01
C SER A 68 -25.11 -9.62 -2.43
N LEU A 69 -23.97 -10.05 -2.97
CA LEU A 69 -22.84 -10.28 -2.13
C LEU A 69 -22.76 -9.02 -1.24
N ALA A 70 -23.63 -8.97 -0.23
CA ALA A 70 -23.15 -9.09 1.12
C ALA A 70 -22.17 -10.26 1.09
N ALA A 71 -20.99 -10.00 0.51
CA ALA A 71 -19.75 -10.48 1.04
C ALA A 71 -19.92 -10.07 2.48
N ASP A 72 -20.41 -11.02 3.27
CA ASP A 72 -20.23 -11.01 4.69
C ASP A 72 -18.80 -10.52 4.83
N LYS A 73 -18.64 -9.31 5.38
CA LYS A 73 -17.35 -8.61 5.38
C LYS A 73 -16.48 -9.32 6.39
N VAL A 74 -16.21 -10.60 6.16
CA VAL A 74 -15.15 -11.34 6.78
C VAL A 74 -13.92 -10.56 6.36
N PRO A 75 -13.27 -9.85 7.29
CA PRO A 75 -12.06 -9.14 6.96
C PRO A 75 -11.10 -10.21 6.46
N LEU A 76 -10.83 -10.21 5.16
CA LEU A 76 -9.93 -11.19 4.56
C LEU A 76 -8.57 -10.96 5.22
N ARG A 77 -8.22 -11.85 6.15
CA ARG A 77 -6.90 -11.86 6.75
C ARG A 77 -5.92 -12.06 5.60
N TYR A 78 -4.93 -11.20 5.51
CA TYR A 78 -3.86 -11.38 4.53
C TYR A 78 -3.31 -12.83 4.68
N PRO A 79 -2.92 -13.53 3.61
CA PRO A 79 -2.35 -14.87 3.75
C PRO A 79 -0.95 -14.78 4.38
N ASP A 80 -0.55 -15.83 5.11
CA ASP A 80 0.82 -15.90 5.64
C ASP A 80 1.77 -16.23 4.49
N PRO A 81 2.77 -15.39 4.18
CA PRO A 81 3.76 -15.71 3.15
C PRO A 81 4.66 -16.88 3.56
N TYR A 82 4.71 -17.25 4.85
CA TYR A 82 5.60 -18.29 5.36
C TYR A 82 4.84 -19.41 6.10
N PRO A 83 3.94 -20.14 5.41
CA PRO A 83 3.21 -21.24 6.05
C PRO A 83 4.19 -22.30 6.55
N GLY A 84 4.10 -22.63 7.84
CA GLY A 84 4.91 -23.67 8.48
C GLY A 84 6.25 -23.20 9.07
N LEU A 85 6.65 -21.94 8.88
CA LEU A 85 7.91 -21.41 9.44
C LEU A 85 7.87 -21.34 10.98
N VAL A 86 6.68 -21.21 11.57
CA VAL A 86 6.46 -21.30 13.02
C VAL A 86 6.91 -22.64 13.63
N HIS A 87 7.01 -23.70 12.81
CA HIS A 87 7.47 -25.02 13.25
C HIS A 87 8.93 -25.31 12.86
N ALA A 88 9.61 -24.37 12.20
CA ALA A 88 11.00 -24.55 11.83
C ALA A 88 11.90 -24.41 13.07
N VAL A 89 12.67 -25.45 13.36
CA VAL A 89 13.70 -25.40 14.39
C VAL A 89 15.02 -25.06 13.70
N LEU A 90 15.49 -23.81 13.85
CA LEU A 90 16.84 -23.46 13.39
C LEU A 90 17.85 -23.75 14.51
N PRO A 91 19.05 -24.22 14.17
CA PRO A 91 20.13 -24.37 15.15
C PRO A 91 20.47 -23.04 15.82
N ALA A 92 20.83 -23.06 17.10
CA ALA A 92 21.29 -21.85 17.81
C ALA A 92 22.55 -21.20 17.20
N SER A 93 23.30 -21.96 16.39
CA SER A 93 24.45 -21.47 15.63
C SER A 93 24.06 -20.66 14.39
N PHE A 94 22.78 -20.62 14.02
CA PHE A 94 22.31 -19.86 12.87
C PHE A 94 22.43 -18.35 13.16
N PRO A 95 23.09 -17.56 12.30
CA PRO A 95 23.26 -16.14 12.55
C PRO A 95 21.89 -15.45 12.56
N LEU A 96 21.71 -14.51 13.50
CA LEU A 96 20.49 -13.70 13.52
C LEU A 96 20.41 -12.85 12.24
N PRO A 97 19.24 -12.79 11.59
CA PRO A 97 19.07 -11.95 10.42
C PRO A 97 19.32 -10.47 10.77
N ALA A 98 19.79 -9.72 9.77
CA ALA A 98 19.97 -8.29 9.91
C ALA A 98 18.62 -7.59 10.15
N PRO A 99 18.59 -6.47 10.89
CA PRO A 99 17.36 -5.70 11.07
C PRO A 99 16.75 -5.27 9.74
N ILE A 100 15.41 -5.26 9.69
CA ILE A 100 14.64 -4.84 8.51
C ILE A 100 14.12 -3.43 8.75
N THR A 101 14.42 -2.52 7.83
CA THR A 101 13.81 -1.18 7.80
C THR A 101 12.51 -1.24 7.03
N ASN A 102 11.43 -0.82 7.67
CA ASN A 102 10.08 -0.84 7.15
C ASN A 102 9.52 0.59 7.12
N PHE A 103 9.10 1.02 5.93
CA PHE A 103 8.53 2.35 5.72
C PHE A 103 7.03 2.34 5.94
N PRO A 104 6.46 3.48 6.38
CA PRO A 104 5.03 3.54 6.63
C PRO A 104 4.25 3.31 5.33
N LEU A 105 3.21 2.48 5.41
CA LEU A 105 2.21 2.31 4.36
C LEU A 105 1.41 3.60 4.13
N LEU A 106 1.29 4.40 5.20
CA LEU A 106 0.58 5.65 5.22
C LEU A 106 1.27 6.59 6.19
N MET A 107 1.49 7.82 5.75
CA MET A 107 1.87 8.96 6.57
C MET A 107 0.88 10.08 6.25
N ALA A 108 0.27 10.66 7.28
CA ALA A 108 -0.68 11.75 7.13
C ALA A 108 -0.63 12.63 8.37
N HIS A 109 -0.62 13.94 8.19
CA HIS A 109 -0.75 14.87 9.30
C HIS A 109 -2.20 15.30 9.52
N VAL A 110 -2.52 15.60 10.77
CA VAL A 110 -3.82 16.15 11.21
C VAL A 110 -3.57 17.37 12.09
N ASN A 111 -4.53 18.29 12.11
CA ASN A 111 -4.38 19.58 12.78
C ASN A 111 -5.60 19.89 13.67
N ALA A 112 -5.35 20.08 14.96
CA ALA A 112 -6.34 20.45 15.96
C ALA A 112 -7.02 21.79 15.67
N SER A 113 -6.29 22.73 15.07
CA SER A 113 -6.80 24.06 14.72
C SER A 113 -7.71 24.04 13.49
N ALA A 114 -7.66 22.97 12.69
CA ALA A 114 -8.47 22.78 11.50
C ALA A 114 -9.09 21.37 11.50
N PRO A 115 -10.03 21.08 12.41
CA PRO A 115 -10.31 19.71 12.80
C PRO A 115 -11.04 18.86 11.73
N ALA A 116 -11.78 19.52 10.84
CA ALA A 116 -12.44 18.91 9.69
C ALA A 116 -11.55 18.86 8.43
N GLN A 117 -10.34 19.44 8.46
CA GLN A 117 -9.47 19.49 7.29
C GLN A 117 -8.80 18.14 7.05
N VAL A 118 -8.88 17.67 5.80
CA VAL A 118 -8.18 16.47 5.32
C VAL A 118 -6.98 16.92 4.49
N TYR A 119 -5.80 16.43 4.85
CA TYR A 119 -4.55 16.70 4.14
C TYR A 119 -4.22 15.51 3.24
N LEU A 120 -4.46 15.65 1.93
CA LEU A 120 -4.12 14.63 0.96
C LEU A 120 -2.65 14.80 0.54
N GLU A 121 -1.75 14.02 1.13
CA GLU A 121 -0.31 14.07 0.81
C GLU A 121 0.02 13.51 -0.58
N HIS A 122 -0.92 12.82 -1.22
CA HIS A 122 -0.75 12.32 -2.57
C HIS A 122 -1.13 13.43 -3.56
N ARG A 123 -0.19 14.31 -3.89
CA ARG A 123 -0.32 15.16 -5.07
C ARG A 123 -0.14 14.29 -6.31
N ASN A 124 -1.12 13.46 -6.61
CA ASN A 124 -1.14 12.73 -7.85
C ASN A 124 -1.45 13.72 -8.98
N TRP A 125 -0.62 13.77 -10.00
CA TRP A 125 -0.92 14.52 -11.20
C TRP A 125 -1.05 13.56 -12.37
N ILE A 126 -2.03 13.84 -13.22
CA ILE A 126 -2.22 13.13 -14.48
C ILE A 126 -1.29 13.82 -15.49
N GLY A 127 -0.18 13.15 -15.82
CA GLY A 127 0.72 13.55 -16.90
C GLY A 127 0.30 12.92 -18.22
N SER A 128 0.95 13.31 -19.32
CA SER A 128 0.74 12.73 -20.65
C SER A 128 1.04 11.22 -20.72
N PHE A 129 1.74 10.67 -19.72
CA PHE A 129 2.13 9.25 -19.64
C PHE A 129 1.35 8.48 -18.56
N GLY A 130 0.30 9.07 -17.98
CA GLY A 130 -0.50 8.44 -16.92
C GLY A 130 -0.46 9.19 -15.58
N THR A 131 -0.98 8.55 -14.53
CA THR A 131 -1.01 9.14 -13.18
C THR A 131 0.33 8.93 -12.50
N ILE A 132 1.01 10.02 -12.14
CA ILE A 132 2.25 9.98 -11.37
C ILE A 132 1.87 10.13 -9.90
N TYR A 133 2.21 9.12 -9.09
CA TYR A 133 2.06 9.16 -7.64
C TYR A 133 3.32 9.77 -7.05
N GLY A 134 3.20 10.94 -6.40
CA GLY A 134 4.30 11.53 -5.64
C GLY A 134 4.71 10.57 -4.51
N GLY A 135 5.99 10.18 -4.49
CA GLY A 135 6.58 9.33 -3.44
C GLY A 135 7.14 10.14 -2.27
N GLU A 136 6.73 11.39 -2.15
CA GLU A 136 7.19 12.34 -1.13
C GLU A 136 6.05 12.52 -0.11
N THR A 137 6.33 12.23 1.15
CA THR A 137 5.42 12.41 2.28
C THR A 137 6.02 13.39 3.27
N THR A 138 5.19 14.18 3.95
CA THR A 138 5.70 15.18 4.89
C THR A 138 5.41 14.75 6.31
N PHE A 139 6.46 14.57 7.10
CA PHE A 139 6.34 14.36 8.53
C PHE A 139 6.23 15.73 9.22
N VAL A 140 5.08 16.02 9.83
CA VAL A 140 4.79 17.31 10.49
C VAL A 140 4.29 17.09 11.91
N VAL A 141 5.01 17.64 12.88
CA VAL A 141 4.59 17.63 14.29
C VAL A 141 4.75 19.04 14.85
N GLY A 142 3.73 19.53 15.54
CA GLY A 142 3.74 20.84 16.18
C GLY A 142 2.72 20.93 17.32
N ASN A 143 2.63 22.10 17.97
CA ASN A 143 1.74 22.30 19.13
C ASN A 143 0.24 22.04 18.87
N GLY A 144 -0.19 22.03 17.61
CA GLY A 144 -1.55 21.65 17.21
C GLY A 144 -1.59 20.64 16.06
N ALA A 145 -0.44 20.18 15.57
CA ALA A 145 -0.34 19.26 14.45
C ALA A 145 0.31 17.95 14.89
N SER A 146 -0.23 16.82 14.46
CA SER A 146 0.36 15.51 14.71
C SER A 146 0.45 14.71 13.41
N THR A 147 1.44 13.82 13.34
CA THR A 147 1.58 12.89 12.22
C THR A 147 1.09 11.52 12.63
N LEU A 148 0.15 10.98 11.85
CA LEU A 148 -0.30 9.61 11.92
C LEU A 148 0.49 8.78 10.93
N THR A 149 0.94 7.62 11.38
CA THR A 149 1.68 6.67 10.56
C THR A 149 1.12 5.28 10.73
N GLN A 150 1.13 4.50 9.66
CA GLN A 150 0.69 3.12 9.69
C GLN A 150 1.77 2.21 9.12
N PHE A 151 2.16 1.19 9.88
CA PHE A 151 3.16 0.21 9.50
C PHE A 151 2.57 -1.19 9.49
N ARG A 152 3.10 -2.06 8.65
CA ARG A 152 2.78 -3.48 8.66
C ARG A 152 4.04 -4.29 8.83
N THR A 153 4.16 -5.05 9.91
CA THR A 153 5.30 -5.95 10.10
C THR A 153 5.31 -7.02 9.01
N VAL A 154 6.47 -7.26 8.40
CA VAL A 154 6.55 -8.10 7.19
C VAL A 154 7.05 -9.50 7.48
N ASP A 155 8.09 -9.62 8.30
CA ASP A 155 8.86 -10.85 8.40
C ASP A 155 8.66 -11.63 9.71
N TRP A 156 8.75 -12.95 9.61
CA TRP A 156 8.65 -13.86 10.74
C TRP A 156 9.97 -13.89 11.52
N GLY A 157 9.90 -14.01 12.84
CA GLY A 157 11.09 -13.98 13.70
C GLY A 157 11.70 -12.58 13.89
N MET A 158 11.07 -11.53 13.35
CA MET A 158 11.46 -10.12 13.44
C MET A 158 10.51 -9.34 14.35
N GLU A 159 10.26 -9.90 15.55
CA GLU A 159 9.16 -9.50 16.44
C GLU A 159 9.53 -8.44 17.48
N THR A 160 10.73 -7.87 17.41
CA THR A 160 11.13 -6.73 18.25
C THR A 160 11.25 -5.49 17.40
N CYS A 161 10.36 -4.52 17.60
CA CYS A 161 10.31 -3.30 16.79
C CYS A 161 10.80 -2.08 17.55
N VAL A 162 11.38 -1.14 16.80
CA VAL A 162 11.78 0.20 17.25
C VAL A 162 11.31 1.20 16.19
N LEU A 163 10.63 2.27 16.60
CA LEU A 163 10.34 3.39 15.71
C LEU A 163 11.52 4.35 15.72
N THR A 164 11.94 4.79 14.55
CA THR A 164 13.11 5.63 14.37
C THR A 164 12.74 6.85 13.55
N LEU A 165 13.10 8.03 14.06
CA LEU A 165 13.07 9.30 13.36
C LEU A 165 14.52 9.71 13.03
N ALA A 166 14.90 9.62 11.77
CA ALA A 166 16.18 10.12 11.27
C ALA A 166 16.05 11.62 10.98
N LEU A 167 16.84 12.42 11.68
CA LEU A 167 16.88 13.87 11.55
C LEU A 167 18.04 14.31 10.65
N ASN A 168 17.87 15.45 9.98
CA ASN A 168 18.98 16.09 9.29
C ASN A 168 19.98 16.66 10.32
N SER A 169 21.27 16.67 9.99
CA SER A 169 22.39 17.12 10.83
C SER A 169 22.28 18.57 11.31
N SER A 170 21.31 19.33 10.79
CA SER A 170 20.99 20.71 11.14
C SER A 170 20.01 20.88 12.31
N VAL A 171 19.48 19.79 12.89
CA VAL A 171 18.60 19.91 14.06
C VAL A 171 19.42 20.28 15.30
N SER A 172 19.09 21.44 15.85
CA SER A 172 19.76 22.17 16.94
C SER A 172 20.15 21.31 18.14
N THR A 173 21.09 21.82 18.94
CA THR A 173 21.72 21.21 20.14
C THR A 173 20.76 20.67 21.23
N SER A 174 19.45 20.81 21.08
CA SER A 174 18.41 20.18 21.88
C SER A 174 17.40 19.45 20.98
N PRO A 175 17.36 18.10 20.97
CA PRO A 175 16.39 17.36 20.16
C PRO A 175 14.95 17.65 20.61
N PRO A 176 13.97 17.65 19.68
CA PRO A 176 12.57 17.87 20.02
C PRO A 176 12.05 16.75 20.94
N LEU A 177 11.28 17.13 21.96
CA LEU A 177 10.59 16.17 22.83
C LEU A 177 9.32 15.69 22.13
N LEU A 178 9.40 14.51 21.52
CA LEU A 178 8.31 13.88 20.78
C LEU A 178 7.81 12.66 21.53
N ASP A 179 6.50 12.53 21.68
CA ASP A 179 5.85 11.35 22.21
C ASP A 179 5.19 10.55 21.09
N VAL A 180 5.30 9.22 21.19
CA VAL A 180 4.62 8.29 20.29
C VAL A 180 3.47 7.61 21.01
N TRP A 181 2.28 7.73 20.43
CA TRP A 181 1.08 7.05 20.88
C TRP A 181 0.71 5.94 19.91
N THR A 182 0.34 4.78 20.43
CA THR A 182 -0.40 3.78 19.67
C THR A 182 -1.85 4.22 19.53
N LEU A 183 -2.44 4.01 18.36
CA LEU A 183 -3.84 4.35 18.08
C LEU A 183 -4.71 3.10 18.02
N ASP A 184 -6.00 3.26 18.33
CA ASP A 184 -6.98 2.18 18.28
C ASP A 184 -7.47 1.97 16.85
N SER A 185 -6.64 1.32 16.03
CA SER A 185 -6.94 1.03 14.63
C SER A 185 -6.31 -0.28 14.17
N ASP A 186 -7.16 -1.28 13.97
CA ASP A 186 -6.78 -2.60 13.45
C ASP A 186 -6.95 -2.71 11.93
N ALA A 187 -7.45 -1.66 11.27
CA ALA A 187 -7.71 -1.60 9.83
C ALA A 187 -6.89 -0.48 9.15
N PRO A 188 -6.70 -0.57 7.82
CA PRO A 188 -6.10 0.52 7.06
C PRO A 188 -6.88 1.83 7.21
N LEU A 189 -6.18 2.93 7.45
CA LEU A 189 -6.81 4.25 7.57
C LEU A 189 -7.32 4.73 6.21
N ASN A 190 -8.49 5.36 6.20
CA ASN A 190 -9.03 5.98 5.00
C ASN A 190 -8.49 7.42 4.86
N VAL A 191 -7.48 7.61 4.02
CA VAL A 191 -6.85 8.92 3.74
C VAL A 191 -7.82 9.99 3.27
N SER A 192 -8.90 9.62 2.58
CA SER A 192 -9.86 10.59 2.00
C SER A 192 -10.73 11.26 3.05
N THR A 193 -10.85 10.65 4.23
CA THR A 193 -11.68 11.13 5.34
C THR A 193 -10.86 11.42 6.58
N LEU A 194 -9.55 11.18 6.57
CA LEU A 194 -8.69 11.29 7.74
C LEU A 194 -8.43 12.77 8.08
N SER A 195 -9.03 13.22 9.17
CA SER A 195 -8.90 14.56 9.73
C SER A 195 -8.66 14.45 11.24
N TRP A 196 -8.53 15.59 11.94
CA TRP A 196 -8.46 15.57 13.40
C TRP A 196 -9.70 14.89 14.00
N ASP A 197 -10.91 15.21 13.52
CA ASP A 197 -12.16 14.68 14.08
C ASP A 197 -12.40 13.19 13.83
N THR A 198 -11.89 12.66 12.73
CA THR A 198 -12.12 11.26 12.30
C THR A 198 -10.95 10.34 12.63
N ARG A 199 -9.87 10.86 13.19
CA ARG A 199 -8.70 10.03 13.52
C ARG A 199 -9.03 9.02 14.61
N PRO A 200 -8.38 7.84 14.61
CA PRO A 200 -8.57 6.88 15.69
C PRO A 200 -8.08 7.44 17.03
N GLY A 201 -8.77 7.05 18.11
CA GLY A 201 -8.39 7.48 19.46
C GLY A 201 -7.04 6.91 19.90
N ARG A 202 -6.36 7.62 20.78
CA ARG A 202 -5.13 7.12 21.42
C ARG A 202 -5.45 5.92 22.30
N LYS A 203 -4.68 4.84 22.13
CA LYS A 203 -4.82 3.59 22.87
C LYS A 203 -3.85 3.52 24.05
N ALA A 204 -2.55 3.68 23.77
CA ALA A 204 -1.51 3.67 24.80
C ALA A 204 -0.31 4.52 24.38
N LEU A 205 0.31 5.20 25.35
CA LEU A 205 1.60 5.88 25.14
C LEU A 205 2.69 4.83 25.01
N LEU A 206 3.38 4.80 23.86
CA LEU A 206 4.55 3.94 23.67
C LEU A 206 5.76 4.53 24.42
N GLY A 207 5.89 5.85 24.38
CA GLY A 207 6.90 6.61 25.10
C GLY A 207 7.52 7.73 24.26
N PRO A 208 8.45 8.49 24.86
CA PRO A 208 9.16 9.55 24.16
C PRO A 208 10.20 8.99 23.19
N LEU A 209 10.39 9.65 22.06
CA LEU A 209 11.53 9.43 21.17
C LEU A 209 12.79 10.03 21.81
N LYS A 210 13.82 9.20 21.98
CA LYS A 210 15.08 9.59 22.63
C LYS A 210 16.23 9.47 21.65
N LEU A 211 17.26 10.30 21.82
CA LEU A 211 18.46 10.21 21.00
C LEU A 211 19.05 8.80 21.09
N ALA A 212 19.18 8.13 19.94
CA ALA A 212 19.85 6.86 19.83
C ALA A 212 21.31 7.08 20.20
N ASN A 213 21.79 6.39 21.22
CA ASN A 213 23.20 6.45 21.57
C ASN A 213 23.99 5.79 20.43
N THR A 214 24.77 6.58 19.69
CA THR A 214 25.69 6.12 18.62
C THR A 214 26.74 5.11 19.11
N ALA A 215 26.72 4.73 20.39
CA ALA A 215 27.61 3.78 21.03
C ALA A 215 27.31 2.30 20.70
N ASP A 216 26.17 1.97 20.08
CA ASP A 216 25.96 0.63 19.48
C ASP A 216 26.45 0.55 18.02
N GLY A 217 27.34 1.48 17.64
CA GLY A 217 28.40 1.21 16.68
C GLY A 217 29.38 0.18 17.27
N ARG A 218 28.91 -1.05 17.58
CA ARG A 218 29.80 -2.19 17.64
C ARG A 218 30.39 -2.29 16.24
N ARG A 219 31.58 -1.70 16.10
CA ARG A 219 32.55 -1.89 15.04
C ARG A 219 32.36 -3.29 14.49
N ARG A 220 31.61 -3.41 13.39
CA ARG A 220 31.65 -4.61 12.59
C ARG A 220 33.01 -4.52 11.94
N ASP A 221 34.01 -5.06 12.63
CA ASP A 221 35.19 -5.57 11.96
C ASP A 221 34.64 -6.59 10.96
N TYR A 222 34.32 -6.12 9.75
CA TYR A 222 34.16 -6.97 8.58
C TYR A 222 35.55 -7.60 8.41
N SER A 223 35.76 -8.75 9.03
CA SER A 223 36.90 -9.58 8.72
C SER A 223 36.80 -9.91 7.24
N VAL A 224 37.81 -9.51 6.49
CA VAL A 224 38.00 -9.63 5.03
C VAL A 224 38.19 -11.10 4.64
N ALA A 225 37.27 -11.98 5.02
CA ALA A 225 37.35 -13.41 4.75
C ALA A 225 36.30 -13.93 3.76
N ASP A 226 35.19 -13.22 3.53
CA ASP A 226 34.18 -13.61 2.53
C ASP A 226 34.17 -12.64 1.34
N SER A 227 35.29 -12.64 0.60
CA SER A 227 35.35 -12.15 -0.78
C SER A 227 35.02 -13.30 -1.73
N LEU A 228 33.76 -13.73 -1.80
CA LEU A 228 33.26 -14.47 -2.96
C LEU A 228 31.78 -14.12 -3.20
N VAL A 229 31.51 -13.67 -4.42
CA VAL A 229 30.22 -13.24 -5.00
C VAL A 229 29.86 -11.77 -4.72
N GLY A 230 29.94 -10.96 -5.77
CA GLY A 230 29.72 -9.51 -5.79
C GLY A 230 28.31 -9.08 -5.40
N ALA A 231 28.03 -9.09 -4.10
CA ALA A 231 26.99 -8.26 -3.53
C ALA A 231 27.43 -6.79 -3.64
N PRO A 232 26.55 -5.86 -4.04
CA PRO A 232 26.85 -4.44 -3.96
C PRO A 232 27.22 -4.12 -2.51
N THR A 233 28.43 -3.60 -2.31
CA THR A 233 28.86 -3.05 -1.02
C THR A 233 27.78 -2.07 -0.55
N PRO A 234 27.19 -2.25 0.64
CA PRO A 234 26.32 -1.22 1.19
C PRO A 234 27.12 0.09 1.23
N PRO A 235 26.50 1.23 0.88
CA PRO A 235 27.18 2.51 1.01
C PRO A 235 27.76 2.61 2.44
N PRO A 236 28.97 3.17 2.59
CA PRO A 236 29.57 3.33 3.91
C PRO A 236 28.54 4.01 4.81
N ALA A 237 28.24 3.38 5.94
CA ALA A 237 27.31 3.94 6.91
C ALA A 237 27.79 5.35 7.25
N GLU A 238 27.07 6.38 6.81
CA GLU A 238 27.34 7.76 7.22
C GLU A 238 27.19 7.82 8.75
N GLU A 239 28.32 7.72 9.41
CA GLU A 239 28.53 7.93 10.83
C GLU A 239 28.28 9.42 11.10
N GLY A 240 27.16 9.79 11.72
CA GLY A 240 26.99 11.15 12.26
C GLY A 240 25.60 11.76 12.35
N ARG A 241 24.53 11.15 11.81
CA ARG A 241 23.19 11.79 11.90
C ARG A 241 22.44 11.42 13.18
N PRO A 242 21.86 12.40 13.89
CA PRO A 242 21.08 12.14 15.09
C PRO A 242 19.79 11.38 14.72
N ARG A 243 19.55 10.28 15.42
CA ARG A 243 18.31 9.50 15.32
C ARG A 243 17.58 9.58 16.64
N LEU A 244 16.26 9.72 16.60
CA LEU A 244 15.43 9.56 17.78
C LEU A 244 14.71 8.22 17.68
N GLU A 245 14.78 7.42 18.74
CA GLU A 245 14.22 6.07 18.80
C GLU A 245 13.19 5.95 19.91
N SER A 246 12.13 5.19 19.65
CA SER A 246 11.19 4.77 20.68
C SER A 246 11.81 3.68 21.56
N PRO A 247 11.22 3.39 22.73
CA PRO A 247 11.43 2.10 23.39
C PRO A 247 11.12 0.95 22.42
N SER A 248 11.84 -0.16 22.55
CA SER A 248 11.51 -1.37 21.80
C SER A 248 10.18 -1.96 22.28
N PHE A 249 9.41 -2.53 21.35
CA PHE A 249 8.12 -3.12 21.65
C PHE A 249 7.91 -4.41 20.85
N PRO A 250 7.10 -5.35 21.37
CA PRO A 250 6.77 -6.57 20.64
C PRO A 250 5.88 -6.23 19.43
N CYS A 251 6.24 -6.77 18.28
CA CYS A 251 5.52 -6.53 17.04
C CYS A 251 5.31 -7.86 16.29
N PRO A 252 4.17 -8.54 16.54
CA PRO A 252 3.88 -9.83 15.94
C PRO A 252 3.94 -9.76 14.42
N VAL A 253 4.27 -10.89 13.79
CA VAL A 253 4.28 -11.00 12.33
C VAL A 253 2.94 -10.57 11.73
N ARG A 254 2.98 -9.73 10.70
CA ARG A 254 1.82 -9.27 9.91
C ARG A 254 0.82 -8.41 10.67
N ALA A 255 1.20 -7.92 11.85
CA ALA A 255 0.46 -6.93 12.61
C ALA A 255 0.46 -5.58 11.88
N LEU A 256 -0.68 -4.91 11.94
CA LEU A 256 -0.84 -3.53 11.49
C LEU A 256 -0.75 -2.64 12.71
N PHE A 257 0.19 -1.70 12.71
CA PHE A 257 0.34 -0.73 13.78
C PHE A 257 0.03 0.65 13.26
N THR A 258 -0.76 1.40 14.05
CA THR A 258 -1.04 2.79 13.77
C THR A 258 -0.52 3.62 14.93
N PHE A 259 0.31 4.62 14.62
CA PHE A 259 0.92 5.51 15.60
C PHE A 259 0.58 6.97 15.33
N GLU A 260 0.49 7.76 16.39
CA GLU A 260 0.44 9.22 16.34
C GLU A 260 1.70 9.77 17.02
N VAL A 261 2.44 10.62 16.32
CA VAL A 261 3.59 11.34 16.88
C VAL A 261 3.19 12.77 17.19
N VAL A 262 3.42 13.19 18.43
CA VAL A 262 3.03 14.51 18.95
C VAL A 262 4.16 15.16 19.72
N CYS A 263 4.09 16.48 19.91
CA CYS A 263 4.96 17.16 20.86
C CYS A 263 4.58 16.77 22.30
N ALA A 264 5.57 16.40 23.11
CA ALA A 264 5.37 16.01 24.52
C ALA A 264 5.14 17.21 25.46
N GLY A 265 5.45 18.43 25.01
CA GLY A 265 5.21 19.67 25.75
C GLY A 265 6.11 20.82 25.30
N GLY A 266 5.75 22.06 25.66
CA GLY A 266 6.48 23.27 25.27
C GLY A 266 6.35 23.62 23.78
N PRO A 267 7.06 24.65 23.29
CA PRO A 267 7.13 24.95 21.86
C PRO A 267 7.92 23.85 21.14
N CYS A 268 7.25 23.09 20.29
CA CYS A 268 7.86 22.05 19.47
C CYS A 268 7.32 22.14 18.05
N ALA A 269 8.23 22.00 17.08
CA ALA A 269 7.93 22.02 15.65
C ALA A 269 8.98 21.18 14.92
N VAL A 270 8.53 20.16 14.20
CA VAL A 270 9.35 19.30 13.37
C VAL A 270 8.64 19.15 12.03
N GLU A 271 9.34 19.48 10.96
CA GLU A 271 8.86 19.29 9.60
C GLU A 271 9.99 18.65 8.79
N LEU A 272 9.72 17.48 8.20
CA LEU A 272 10.68 16.74 7.39
C LEU A 272 9.98 16.25 6.13
N LEU A 273 10.65 16.44 5.00
CA LEU A 273 10.25 15.80 3.75
C LEU A 273 10.88 14.40 3.71
N GLN A 274 10.05 13.37 3.62
CA GLN A 274 10.48 11.99 3.49
C GLN A 274 10.25 11.54 2.04
N THR A 275 11.31 11.02 1.42
CA THR A 275 11.23 10.36 0.12
C THR A 275 11.40 8.86 0.30
N ASN A 276 10.83 8.05 -0.59
CA ASN A 276 11.02 6.60 -0.56
C ASN A 276 12.39 6.14 -1.11
N ARG A 277 13.26 7.07 -1.52
CA ARG A 277 14.58 6.78 -2.11
C ARG A 277 15.71 6.90 -1.09
N ASP A 278 15.59 7.85 -0.18
CA ASP A 278 16.62 8.13 0.83
C ASP A 278 16.14 7.68 2.20
N THR A 279 16.73 6.59 2.72
CA THR A 279 16.56 6.16 4.13
C THR A 279 17.20 7.15 5.12
N GLU A 280 17.91 8.15 4.60
CA GLU A 280 18.70 9.12 5.36
C GLU A 280 17.86 10.12 6.14
N LEU A 281 16.58 10.30 5.78
CA LEU A 281 15.66 11.24 6.41
C LEU A 281 14.26 10.63 6.48
N GLY A 282 13.64 10.69 7.66
CA GLY A 282 12.25 10.29 7.82
C GLY A 282 11.95 9.42 9.02
N PHE A 283 10.71 8.98 9.09
CA PHE A 283 10.15 8.14 10.14
C PHE A 283 9.90 6.73 9.61
N TYR A 284 10.52 5.74 10.24
CA TYR A 284 10.46 4.35 9.84
C TYR A 284 10.43 3.40 11.04
N LEU A 285 10.08 2.15 10.79
CA LEU A 285 10.06 1.07 11.77
C LEU A 285 11.23 0.13 11.51
N VAL A 286 12.09 -0.08 12.49
CA VAL A 286 13.14 -1.10 12.43
C VAL A 286 12.65 -2.35 13.14
N GLN A 287 12.63 -3.48 12.43
CA GLN A 287 12.34 -4.78 13.00
C GLN A 287 13.65 -5.52 13.29
N HIS A 288 13.78 -6.06 14.48
CA HIS A 288 14.92 -6.84 14.95
C HIS A 288 14.51 -8.28 15.21
N ALA A 289 15.47 -9.18 15.00
CA ALA A 289 15.29 -10.59 15.30
C ALA A 289 14.97 -10.78 16.79
N SER A 290 13.89 -11.50 17.10
CA SER A 290 13.60 -11.92 18.46
C SER A 290 14.58 -13.03 18.84
N ARG A 291 15.43 -12.78 19.86
CA ARG A 291 16.39 -13.79 20.38
C ARG A 291 15.73 -15.08 20.94
N ALA A 292 14.40 -15.15 20.96
CA ALA A 292 13.65 -16.33 21.37
C ALA A 292 13.62 -17.39 20.25
N LEU A 293 14.80 -17.85 19.81
CA LEU A 293 14.91 -19.13 19.10
C LEU A 293 15.46 -20.16 20.09
N GLY A 294 14.59 -20.61 20.97
CA GLY A 294 14.92 -21.60 21.99
C GLY A 294 13.93 -21.54 23.14
N THR A 295 13.15 -22.61 23.30
CA THR A 295 12.19 -22.90 24.37
C THR A 295 10.74 -22.44 24.17
N HIS A 296 10.02 -23.16 23.30
CA HIS A 296 8.65 -23.51 23.66
C HIS A 296 8.72 -24.56 24.79
N PRO A 297 8.14 -24.33 25.97
CA PRO A 297 7.84 -25.43 26.89
C PRO A 297 6.68 -26.24 26.29
N GLU A 298 6.85 -27.56 26.27
CA GLU A 298 5.79 -28.54 26.00
C GLU A 298 4.63 -28.44 27.01
#